data_AF-A0A2E2NAI5-F1
#
_entry.id   AF-A0A2E2NAI5-F1
#
_cell.length_a   1.000
_cell.length_b   1.000
_cell.length_c   1.000
_cell.angle_alpha   90.00
_cell.angle_beta   90.00
_cell.angle_gamma   90.00
#
_symmetry.space_group_name_H-M   'P 1'
#
loop_
_entity.id
_entity.type
_entity.pdbx_description
1 polymer ?
#
loop_
_entity_poly.entity_id
_entity_poly.type
_entity_poly.pdbx_seq_one_letter_code
_entity_poly.pdbx_strand_id
1 'polypeptide(L)'
;MRSSVERVLDEIEQYLGLQRAMIQAYNQGLANQTAQCIDQRRTRLLAQSERVAALGIPVKRREDAPKTYAVPTVQKKAAPKLPPASAMPFKPEPTWAMEQYEQALRIMQDMAVVMERSPEAFKSMNEEALRQHFLVQLNGQFEGKATGETFNMSGKTDILLREADRNVFIAECKFWKGPKAFKEAIDQLLRYTTWRDGKTAILIFNRGIDTTTVMNGIDAQVKEHPNFKRAVSWSHESGFRYVLRANDDAGRELFLTVLVFHVPA
;
A
#
# COMPACT_ATOMS: atom_id res chain seq x y z
N MET A 1 28.09 -35.22 49.16
CA MET A 1 28.61 -34.53 47.96
C MET A 1 27.63 -34.61 46.79
N ARG A 2 27.14 -35.80 46.36
CA ARG A 2 26.09 -35.93 45.32
C ARG A 2 24.79 -35.16 45.63
N SER A 3 24.26 -35.30 46.84
CA SER A 3 23.01 -34.62 47.27
C SER A 3 23.09 -33.10 47.31
N SER A 4 24.27 -32.52 47.53
CA SER A 4 24.46 -31.06 47.49
C SER A 4 24.53 -30.53 46.06
N VAL A 5 25.03 -31.33 45.12
CA VAL A 5 25.09 -30.97 43.70
C VAL A 5 23.69 -31.05 43.09
N GLU A 6 22.92 -32.09 43.40
CA GLU A 6 21.51 -32.22 42.95
C GLU A 6 20.66 -31.04 43.43
N ARG A 7 20.77 -30.66 44.71
CA ARG A 7 20.03 -29.51 45.25
C ARG A 7 20.35 -28.18 44.53
N VAL A 8 21.61 -27.97 44.15
CA VAL A 8 22.00 -26.75 43.41
C VAL A 8 21.49 -26.79 41.97
N LEU A 9 21.49 -27.95 41.32
CA LEU A 9 20.93 -28.12 39.98
C LEU A 9 19.41 -27.88 39.97
N ASP A 10 18.68 -28.41 40.95
CA ASP A 10 17.24 -28.19 41.10
C ASP A 10 16.91 -26.70 41.29
N GLU A 11 17.73 -25.99 42.08
CA GLU A 11 17.55 -24.56 42.32
C GLU A 11 17.79 -23.75 41.04
N ILE A 12 18.81 -24.10 40.24
CA ILE A 12 19.10 -23.47 38.95
C ILE A 12 17.96 -23.73 37.96
N GLU A 13 17.45 -24.95 37.86
CA GLU A 13 16.34 -25.29 36.97
C GLU A 13 15.06 -24.53 37.36
N GLN A 14 14.80 -24.37 38.66
CA GLN A 14 13.68 -23.59 39.16
C GLN A 14 13.78 -22.11 38.74
N TYR A 15 14.95 -21.49 38.92
CA TYR A 15 15.15 -20.10 38.50
C TYR A 15 15.07 -19.92 36.98
N LEU A 16 15.58 -20.87 36.20
CA LEU A 16 15.47 -20.85 34.73
C LEU A 16 14.00 -20.98 34.28
N GLY A 17 13.20 -21.80 34.96
CA GLY A 17 11.76 -21.93 34.70
C GLY A 17 11.03 -20.60 34.93
N LEU A 18 11.29 -19.95 36.07
CA LEU A 18 10.70 -18.65 36.39
C LEU A 18 11.09 -17.57 35.38
N GLN A 19 12.37 -17.48 35.00
CA GLN A 19 12.83 -16.49 34.02
C GLN A 19 12.22 -16.71 32.63
N ARG A 20 12.10 -17.96 32.17
CA ARG A 20 11.45 -18.28 30.89
C ARG A 20 10.01 -17.82 30.86
N ALA A 21 9.24 -18.08 31.93
CA ALA A 21 7.86 -17.63 32.03
C ALA A 21 7.74 -16.10 31.98
N MET A 22 8.63 -15.39 32.68
CA MET A 22 8.65 -13.91 32.65
C MET A 22 8.98 -13.35 31.27
N ILE A 23 9.98 -13.92 30.58
CA ILE A 23 10.38 -13.51 29.22
C ILE A 23 9.24 -13.78 28.24
N GLN A 24 8.57 -14.93 28.35
CA GLN A 24 7.46 -15.27 27.46
C GLN A 24 6.28 -14.33 27.64
N ALA A 25 5.90 -14.01 28.89
CA ALA A 25 4.83 -13.07 29.19
C ALA A 25 5.17 -11.65 28.67
N TYR A 26 6.42 -11.20 28.85
CA TYR A 26 6.88 -9.92 28.31
C TYR A 26 6.82 -9.88 26.78
N ASN A 27 7.32 -10.92 26.10
CA ASN A 27 7.33 -11.01 24.64
C ASN A 27 5.90 -11.04 24.06
N GLN A 28 4.97 -11.72 24.71
CA GLN A 28 3.55 -11.72 24.32
C GLN A 28 2.91 -10.32 24.50
N GLY A 29 3.35 -9.54 25.48
CA GLY A 29 2.87 -8.18 25.74
C GLY A 29 3.44 -7.09 24.81
N LEU A 30 4.56 -7.34 24.13
CA LEU A 30 5.27 -6.35 23.30
C LEU A 30 4.40 -5.78 22.18
N ALA A 31 3.58 -6.61 21.53
CA ALA A 31 2.70 -6.17 20.45
C ALA A 31 1.68 -5.13 20.94
N ASN A 32 1.07 -5.39 22.09
CA ASN A 32 0.10 -4.49 22.72
C ASN A 32 0.76 -3.19 23.20
N GLN A 33 1.94 -3.28 23.82
CA GLN A 33 2.70 -2.10 24.26
C GLN A 33 3.12 -1.22 23.06
N THR A 34 3.52 -1.84 21.96
CA THR A 34 3.90 -1.13 20.73
C THR A 34 2.70 -0.42 20.12
N ALA A 35 1.55 -1.12 20.02
CA ALA A 35 0.30 -0.53 19.54
C ALA A 35 -0.13 0.66 20.40
N GLN A 36 -0.09 0.53 21.72
CA GLN A 36 -0.42 1.62 22.65
C GLN A 36 0.50 2.84 22.48
N CYS A 37 1.82 2.64 22.33
CA CYS A 37 2.76 3.73 22.09
C CYS A 37 2.48 4.46 20.76
N ILE A 38 2.12 3.72 19.70
CA ILE A 38 1.77 4.28 18.39
C ILE A 38 0.49 5.11 18.49
N ASP A 39 -0.55 4.57 19.13
CA ASP A 39 -1.82 5.28 19.30
C ASP A 39 -1.66 6.52 20.17
N GLN A 40 -0.94 6.46 21.29
CA GLN A 40 -0.65 7.63 22.12
C GLN A 40 0.06 8.73 21.33
N ARG A 41 1.01 8.35 20.46
CA ARG A 41 1.69 9.30 19.58
C ARG A 41 0.75 9.89 18.53
N ARG A 42 -0.10 9.08 17.92
CA ARG A 42 -1.12 9.53 16.95
C ARG A 42 -2.08 10.53 17.60
N THR A 43 -2.64 10.20 18.76
CA THR A 43 -3.55 11.07 19.51
C THR A 43 -2.87 12.38 19.90
N ARG A 44 -1.61 12.35 20.36
CA ARG A 44 -0.86 13.58 20.69
C ARG A 44 -0.68 14.49 19.48
N LEU A 45 -0.37 13.93 18.31
CA LEU A 45 -0.18 14.70 17.08
C LEU A 45 -1.50 15.28 16.56
N LEU A 46 -2.59 14.51 16.60
CA LEU A 46 -3.93 14.98 16.25
C LEU A 46 -4.37 16.13 17.18
N ALA A 47 -4.22 15.97 18.50
CA ALA A 47 -4.55 17.01 19.47
C ALA A 47 -3.66 18.26 19.35
N GLN A 48 -2.45 18.16 18.81
CA GLN A 48 -1.62 19.32 18.48
C GLN A 48 -2.09 20.00 17.19
N SER A 49 -2.46 19.21 16.17
CA SER A 49 -3.01 19.71 14.91
C SER A 49 -4.32 20.47 15.11
N GLU A 50 -5.25 19.92 15.89
CA GLU A 50 -6.53 20.56 16.23
C GLU A 50 -6.34 21.88 16.98
N ARG A 51 -5.36 21.95 17.90
CA ARG A 51 -5.02 23.19 18.62
C ARG A 51 -4.43 24.26 17.71
N VAL A 52 -3.63 23.87 16.71
CA VAL A 52 -3.06 24.80 15.72
C VAL A 52 -4.15 25.31 14.76
N ALA A 53 -5.10 24.45 14.37
CA ALA A 53 -6.23 24.82 13.53
C ALA A 53 -7.22 25.75 14.27
N ALA A 54 -7.46 25.52 15.57
CA ALA A 54 -8.36 26.33 16.38
C ALA A 54 -7.83 27.74 16.71
N LEU A 55 -6.52 27.97 16.59
CA LEU A 55 -5.91 29.25 16.92
C LEU A 55 -6.09 30.33 15.84
N GLY A 56 -6.53 29.99 14.62
CA GLY A 56 -6.88 30.98 13.59
C GLY A 56 -5.77 31.97 13.18
N ILE A 57 -4.51 31.74 13.58
CA ILE A 57 -3.39 32.65 13.32
C ILE A 57 -2.73 32.25 11.99
N PRO A 58 -2.80 33.10 10.95
CA PRO A 58 -2.04 32.87 9.72
C PRO A 58 -0.55 33.02 10.01
N VAL A 59 0.19 31.91 9.94
CA VAL A 59 1.64 31.89 10.13
C VAL A 59 2.32 32.56 8.94
N LYS A 60 2.55 33.87 9.01
CA LYS A 60 3.49 34.58 8.13
C LYS A 60 4.89 34.51 8.74
N ARG A 61 5.84 33.90 8.03
CA ARG A 61 7.27 33.98 8.38
C ARG A 61 7.79 35.38 8.07
N ARG A 62 8.44 36.04 9.05
CA ARG A 62 9.29 37.22 8.84
C ARG A 62 10.70 36.77 8.48
N GLU A 63 11.36 37.47 7.55
CA GLU A 63 12.71 37.14 7.06
C GLU A 63 13.85 37.63 7.99
N ASP A 64 13.57 38.46 9.00
CA ASP A 64 14.61 39.24 9.69
C ASP A 64 14.86 38.84 11.17
N ALA A 65 14.99 37.55 11.50
CA ALA A 65 15.31 37.14 12.87
C ALA A 65 16.84 37.06 13.11
N PRO A 66 17.44 37.81 14.06
CA PRO A 66 18.88 37.80 14.31
C PRO A 66 19.34 36.50 15.00
N LYS A 67 20.50 35.98 14.58
CA LYS A 67 21.23 34.92 15.29
C LYS A 67 22.09 35.53 16.39
N THR A 68 21.94 35.08 17.64
CA THR A 68 22.89 35.44 18.69
C THR A 68 23.12 34.30 19.69
N TYR A 69 24.38 33.85 19.70
CA TYR A 69 25.23 33.25 20.75
C TYR A 69 24.66 32.45 21.93
N ALA A 70 25.15 31.20 22.08
CA ALA A 70 26.06 30.82 23.18
C ALA A 70 26.81 29.48 22.94
N VAL A 71 28.14 29.58 22.85
CA VAL A 71 29.29 28.78 23.39
C VAL A 71 29.29 27.22 23.36
N PRO A 72 30.45 26.59 23.02
CA PRO A 72 30.55 25.17 22.64
C PRO A 72 30.92 24.24 23.80
N THR A 73 30.21 23.12 23.92
CA THR A 73 30.70 21.96 24.70
C THR A 73 30.82 20.77 23.77
N VAL A 74 32.05 20.48 23.37
CA VAL A 74 32.41 19.33 22.56
C VAL A 74 32.17 18.06 23.37
N GLN A 75 31.10 17.33 23.04
CA GLN A 75 31.05 15.89 23.26
C GLN A 75 30.85 15.20 21.91
N LYS A 76 31.92 14.55 21.41
CA LYS A 76 31.82 13.63 20.26
C LYS A 76 31.02 12.40 20.69
N LYS A 77 29.68 12.50 20.62
CA LYS A 77 28.84 11.34 20.39
C LYS A 77 28.83 11.12 18.88
N ALA A 78 29.36 9.99 18.43
CA ALA A 78 29.14 9.50 17.08
C ALA A 78 27.64 9.22 16.92
N ALA A 79 26.89 10.25 16.55
CA ALA A 79 25.52 10.09 16.12
C ALA A 79 25.54 9.39 14.75
N PRO A 80 24.75 8.33 14.55
CA PRO A 80 24.60 7.75 13.21
C PRO A 80 24.16 8.86 12.26
N LYS A 81 24.91 9.06 11.18
CA LYS A 81 24.47 9.94 10.08
C LYS A 81 23.24 9.27 9.46
N LEU A 82 22.07 9.69 9.90
CA LEU A 82 20.86 9.51 9.12
C LEU A 82 21.10 10.17 7.76
N PRO A 83 20.67 9.55 6.64
CA PRO A 83 20.70 10.21 5.34
C PRO A 83 20.02 11.58 5.47
N PRO A 84 20.50 12.61 4.75
CA PRO A 84 19.98 13.97 4.89
C PRO A 84 18.45 13.93 4.72
N ALA A 85 17.74 14.12 5.82
CA ALA A 85 16.29 14.31 5.78
C ALA A 85 16.06 15.56 4.92
N SER A 86 15.34 15.37 3.80
CA SER A 86 15.00 16.46 2.89
C SER A 86 14.44 17.63 3.71
N ALA A 87 15.14 18.78 3.69
CA ALA A 87 14.82 19.96 4.48
C ALA A 87 13.62 20.75 3.94
N MET A 88 12.85 20.15 3.03
CA MET A 88 11.59 20.74 2.57
C MET A 88 10.51 20.52 3.64
N PRO A 89 9.73 21.57 4.00
CA PRO A 89 8.57 21.38 4.85
C PRO A 89 7.64 20.34 4.21
N PHE A 90 7.39 19.25 4.94
CA PHE A 90 6.45 18.20 4.55
C PHE A 90 5.06 18.82 4.36
N LYS A 91 4.72 19.18 3.13
CA LYS A 91 3.31 19.31 2.74
C LYS A 91 2.81 17.87 2.59
N PRO A 92 1.81 17.42 3.36
CA PRO A 92 1.11 16.19 3.02
C PRO A 92 0.53 16.42 1.62
N GLU A 93 1.14 15.73 0.66
CA GLU A 93 0.72 15.79 -0.73
C GLU A 93 -0.59 15.03 -0.87
N PRO A 94 -1.48 15.39 -1.83
CA PRO A 94 -2.72 14.66 -2.04
C PRO A 94 -2.39 13.18 -2.32
N THR A 95 -2.69 12.35 -1.32
CA THR A 95 -2.62 10.90 -1.42
C THR A 95 -4.04 10.40 -1.41
N TRP A 96 -4.47 9.71 -2.46
CA TRP A 96 -5.79 9.10 -2.47
C TRP A 96 -5.95 8.18 -1.26
N ALA A 97 -7.04 8.33 -0.51
CA ALA A 97 -7.19 7.59 0.74
C ALA A 97 -7.25 6.07 0.46
N MET A 98 -6.69 5.25 1.36
CA MET A 98 -6.79 3.79 1.22
C MET A 98 -8.25 3.35 1.14
N GLU A 99 -9.13 4.01 1.88
CA GLU A 99 -10.57 3.78 1.89
C GLU A 99 -11.20 3.98 0.51
N GLN A 100 -10.79 5.03 -0.22
CA GLN A 100 -11.29 5.29 -1.58
C GLN A 100 -10.71 4.29 -2.58
N TYR A 101 -9.45 3.88 -2.40
CA TYR A 101 -8.85 2.81 -3.20
C TYR A 101 -9.56 1.47 -3.01
N GLU A 102 -9.83 1.04 -1.77
CA GLU A 102 -10.62 -0.17 -1.51
C GLU A 102 -12.01 -0.06 -2.12
N GLN A 103 -12.63 1.12 -2.05
CA GLN A 103 -13.94 1.34 -2.65
C GLN A 103 -13.90 1.17 -4.18
N ALA A 104 -12.87 1.69 -4.86
CA ALA A 104 -12.73 1.49 -6.30
C ALA A 104 -12.47 0.03 -6.66
N LEU A 105 -11.62 -0.67 -5.91
CA LEU A 105 -11.40 -2.09 -6.10
C LEU A 105 -12.68 -2.90 -5.91
N ARG A 106 -13.51 -2.54 -4.92
CA ARG A 106 -14.80 -3.19 -4.70
C ARG A 106 -15.76 -2.98 -5.87
N ILE A 107 -15.84 -1.76 -6.40
CA ILE A 107 -16.65 -1.47 -7.59
C ILE A 107 -16.15 -2.27 -8.80
N MET A 108 -14.83 -2.39 -8.97
CA MET A 108 -14.25 -3.24 -10.01
C MET A 108 -14.61 -4.71 -9.78
N GLN A 109 -14.53 -5.22 -8.55
CA GLN A 109 -14.90 -6.60 -8.24
C GLN A 109 -16.38 -6.90 -8.52
N ASP A 110 -17.28 -5.96 -8.22
CA ASP A 110 -18.72 -6.11 -8.49
C ASP A 110 -19.00 -6.27 -10.00
N MET A 111 -18.10 -5.81 -10.87
CA MET A 111 -18.18 -6.04 -12.31
C MET A 111 -18.11 -7.54 -12.69
N ALA A 112 -17.44 -8.37 -11.87
CA ALA A 112 -17.41 -9.82 -12.09
C ALA A 112 -18.83 -10.40 -12.09
N VAL A 113 -19.68 -9.96 -11.16
CA VAL A 113 -21.09 -10.40 -11.06
C VAL A 113 -21.88 -9.98 -12.31
N VAL A 114 -21.59 -8.80 -12.87
CA VAL A 114 -22.22 -8.34 -14.11
C VAL A 114 -21.82 -9.24 -15.29
N MET A 115 -20.54 -9.62 -15.37
CA MET A 115 -20.05 -10.53 -16.40
C MET A 115 -20.69 -11.93 -16.30
N GLU A 116 -20.83 -12.46 -15.09
CA GLU A 116 -21.49 -13.74 -14.81
C GLU A 116 -22.97 -13.73 -15.16
N ARG A 117 -23.67 -12.61 -14.95
CA ARG A 117 -25.11 -12.47 -15.24
C ARG A 117 -25.42 -12.26 -16.71
N SER A 118 -24.46 -11.81 -17.51
CA SER A 118 -24.68 -11.49 -18.93
C SER A 118 -23.54 -11.96 -19.83
N PRO A 119 -23.22 -13.27 -19.83
CA PRO A 119 -22.00 -13.77 -20.42
C PRO A 119 -21.91 -13.53 -21.94
N GLU A 120 -23.04 -13.64 -22.65
CA GLU A 120 -23.12 -13.38 -24.10
C GLU A 120 -22.74 -11.94 -24.47
N ALA A 121 -23.02 -10.97 -23.60
CA ALA A 121 -22.68 -9.58 -23.84
C ALA A 121 -21.15 -9.36 -23.79
N PHE A 122 -20.42 -10.13 -22.99
CA PHE A 122 -18.98 -9.95 -22.77
C PHE A 122 -18.09 -10.85 -23.65
N LYS A 123 -18.69 -11.84 -24.32
CA LYS A 123 -17.97 -12.83 -25.13
C LYS A 123 -17.15 -12.22 -26.27
N SER A 124 -17.72 -11.27 -27.01
CA SER A 124 -17.06 -10.61 -28.16
C SER A 124 -16.23 -9.38 -27.77
N MET A 125 -16.25 -8.97 -26.49
CA MET A 125 -15.57 -7.76 -26.05
C MET A 125 -14.05 -7.93 -26.01
N ASN A 126 -13.36 -6.89 -26.47
CA ASN A 126 -11.90 -6.74 -26.37
C ASN A 126 -11.52 -5.96 -25.08
N GLU A 127 -10.22 -5.78 -24.84
CA GLU A 127 -9.71 -5.10 -23.63
C GLU A 127 -10.28 -3.68 -23.48
N GLU A 128 -10.40 -2.97 -24.60
CA GLU A 128 -10.90 -1.59 -24.64
C GLU A 128 -12.38 -1.50 -24.29
N ALA A 129 -13.21 -2.40 -24.84
CA ALA A 129 -14.62 -2.48 -24.52
C ALA A 129 -14.84 -2.87 -23.05
N LEU A 130 -14.11 -3.86 -22.54
CA LEU A 130 -14.17 -4.23 -21.13
C LEU A 130 -13.79 -3.06 -20.22
N ARG A 131 -12.68 -2.38 -20.53
CA ARG A 131 -12.23 -1.19 -19.82
C ARG A 131 -13.29 -0.09 -19.80
N GLN A 132 -13.99 0.14 -20.91
CA GLN A 132 -15.10 1.11 -20.96
C GLN A 132 -16.18 0.78 -19.93
N HIS A 133 -16.55 -0.51 -19.79
CA HIS A 133 -17.52 -0.92 -18.80
C HIS A 133 -17.07 -0.64 -17.36
N PHE A 134 -15.81 -0.94 -17.02
CA PHE A 134 -15.26 -0.59 -15.70
C PHE A 134 -15.28 0.93 -15.46
N LEU A 135 -14.91 1.73 -16.47
CA LEU A 135 -14.90 3.18 -16.35
C LEU A 135 -16.29 3.76 -16.08
N VAL A 136 -17.31 3.28 -16.79
CA VAL A 136 -18.70 3.71 -16.60
C VAL A 136 -19.20 3.37 -15.20
N GLN A 137 -18.88 2.17 -14.69
CA GLN A 137 -19.26 1.77 -13.33
C GLN A 137 -18.55 2.61 -12.26
N LEU A 138 -17.25 2.86 -12.43
CA LEU A 138 -16.47 3.69 -11.52
C LEU A 138 -17.02 5.12 -11.46
N ASN A 139 -17.18 5.78 -12.60
CA ASN A 139 -17.70 7.15 -12.64
C ASN A 139 -19.14 7.24 -12.13
N GLY A 140 -20.02 6.31 -12.51
CA GLY A 140 -21.39 6.30 -12.02
C GLY A 140 -21.51 6.19 -10.49
N GLN A 141 -20.65 5.40 -9.86
CA GLN A 141 -20.69 5.18 -8.41
C GLN A 141 -19.85 6.17 -7.60
N PHE A 142 -18.77 6.73 -8.16
CA PHE A 142 -17.95 7.74 -7.49
C PHE A 142 -18.56 9.15 -7.64
N GLU A 143 -18.97 9.56 -8.84
CA GLU A 143 -19.57 10.88 -9.05
C GLU A 143 -20.90 11.02 -8.29
N GLY A 144 -21.70 9.95 -8.24
CA GLY A 144 -22.94 9.90 -7.46
C GLY A 144 -22.75 10.02 -5.94
N LYS A 145 -21.52 9.84 -5.44
CA LYS A 145 -21.17 10.00 -4.02
C LYS A 145 -20.60 11.38 -3.69
N ALA A 146 -20.70 12.34 -4.60
CA ALA A 146 -20.25 13.73 -4.43
C ALA A 146 -18.74 13.88 -4.10
N THR A 147 -17.91 12.91 -4.49
CA THR A 147 -16.45 12.98 -4.24
C THR A 147 -15.72 13.89 -5.22
N GLY A 148 -16.35 14.28 -6.34
CA GLY A 148 -15.72 15.10 -7.38
C GLY A 148 -14.56 14.42 -8.11
N GLU A 149 -14.36 13.12 -7.87
CA GLU A 149 -13.31 12.29 -8.46
C GLU A 149 -13.81 11.69 -9.78
N THR A 150 -13.20 12.08 -10.90
CA THR A 150 -13.53 11.53 -12.23
C THR A 150 -12.39 10.67 -12.75
N PHE A 151 -12.70 9.40 -13.02
CA PHE A 151 -11.79 8.48 -13.69
C PHE A 151 -11.78 8.80 -15.19
N ASN A 152 -10.57 8.82 -15.74
CA ASN A 152 -10.27 9.13 -17.12
C ASN A 152 -9.53 7.97 -17.79
N MET A 153 -9.46 8.02 -19.11
CA MET A 153 -8.63 7.10 -19.89
C MET A 153 -7.24 7.68 -20.14
N SER A 154 -6.25 6.82 -20.23
CA SER A 154 -4.96 7.14 -20.84
C SER A 154 -4.49 5.98 -21.70
N GLY A 155 -3.96 6.27 -22.88
CA GLY A 155 -3.63 5.21 -23.84
C GLY A 155 -4.84 4.37 -24.23
N LYS A 156 -4.62 3.07 -24.49
CA LYS A 156 -5.68 2.15 -24.94
C LYS A 156 -6.30 1.34 -23.79
N THR A 157 -5.54 1.07 -22.74
CA THR A 157 -5.87 0.06 -21.73
C THR A 157 -5.90 0.58 -20.29
N ASP A 158 -5.59 1.86 -20.07
CA ASP A 158 -5.42 2.39 -18.70
C ASP A 158 -6.65 3.17 -18.24
N ILE A 159 -6.98 3.00 -16.96
CA ILE A 159 -7.94 3.81 -16.20
C ILE A 159 -7.13 4.62 -15.19
N LEU A 160 -7.26 5.94 -15.23
CA LEU A 160 -6.55 6.86 -14.35
C LEU A 160 -7.52 7.66 -13.50
N LEU A 161 -7.20 7.88 -12.23
CA LEU A 161 -7.78 8.97 -11.46
C LEU A 161 -6.76 10.09 -11.33
N ARG A 162 -7.17 11.31 -11.68
CA ARG A 162 -6.33 12.51 -11.56
C ARG A 162 -6.88 13.44 -10.51
N GLU A 163 -5.99 13.95 -9.67
CA GLU A 163 -6.27 15.05 -8.74
C GLU A 163 -5.32 16.20 -9.08
N ALA A 164 -5.88 17.34 -9.48
CA ALA A 164 -5.15 18.42 -10.17
C ALA A 164 -4.36 17.89 -11.38
N ASP A 165 -3.03 18.07 -11.41
CA ASP A 165 -2.15 17.65 -12.51
C ASP A 165 -1.47 16.28 -12.28
N ARG A 166 -1.96 15.47 -11.33
CA ARG A 166 -1.26 14.26 -10.86
C ARG A 166 -2.14 13.02 -10.90
N ASN A 167 -1.57 11.88 -11.30
CA ASN A 167 -2.24 10.58 -11.27
C ASN A 167 -2.16 10.00 -9.85
N VAL A 168 -3.30 9.85 -9.18
CA VAL A 168 -3.39 9.30 -7.82
C VAL A 168 -3.81 7.82 -7.81
N PHE A 169 -4.37 7.34 -8.92
CA PHE A 169 -4.65 5.92 -9.16
C PHE A 169 -4.45 5.56 -10.63
N ILE A 170 -3.95 4.35 -10.86
CA ILE A 170 -3.72 3.78 -12.20
C ILE A 170 -4.18 2.32 -12.18
N ALA A 171 -5.08 1.95 -13.08
CA ALA A 171 -5.41 0.57 -13.36
C ALA A 171 -5.12 0.21 -14.81
N GLU A 172 -4.38 -0.88 -15.02
CA GLU A 172 -4.12 -1.46 -16.34
C GLU A 172 -5.09 -2.62 -16.60
N CYS A 173 -5.77 -2.60 -17.74
CA CYS A 173 -6.62 -3.70 -18.18
C CYS A 173 -5.89 -4.60 -19.18
N LYS A 174 -5.86 -5.92 -18.95
CA LYS A 174 -5.13 -6.86 -19.82
C LYS A 174 -5.80 -8.23 -19.91
N PHE A 175 -5.91 -8.80 -21.11
CA PHE A 175 -6.16 -10.24 -21.23
C PHE A 175 -4.94 -11.04 -20.80
N TRP A 176 -5.18 -12.12 -20.07
CA TRP A 176 -4.15 -13.09 -19.77
C TRP A 176 -3.67 -13.76 -21.07
N LYS A 177 -2.41 -13.51 -21.42
CA LYS A 177 -1.71 -14.15 -22.55
C LYS A 177 -0.46 -14.92 -22.09
N GLY A 178 -0.39 -15.20 -20.79
CA GLY A 178 0.72 -15.87 -20.13
C GLY A 178 1.68 -14.95 -19.35
N PRO A 179 2.65 -15.55 -18.65
CA PRO A 179 3.54 -14.85 -17.71
C PRO A 179 4.30 -13.67 -18.29
N LYS A 180 4.82 -13.81 -19.52
CA LYS A 180 5.59 -12.75 -20.20
C LYS A 180 4.77 -11.48 -20.42
N ALA A 181 3.57 -11.63 -20.98
CA ALA A 181 2.67 -10.50 -21.24
C ALA A 181 2.23 -9.82 -19.93
N PHE A 182 2.08 -10.60 -18.86
CA PHE A 182 1.76 -10.06 -17.54
C PHE A 182 2.92 -9.27 -16.93
N LYS A 183 4.16 -9.77 -17.06
CA LYS A 183 5.35 -9.01 -16.64
C LYS A 183 5.47 -7.68 -17.36
N GLU A 184 5.24 -7.66 -18.67
CA GLU A 184 5.21 -6.43 -19.47
C GLU A 184 4.16 -5.42 -18.96
N ALA A 185 3.02 -5.90 -18.46
CA ALA A 185 2.00 -5.04 -17.84
C ALA A 185 2.47 -4.43 -16.50
N ILE A 186 3.20 -5.19 -15.68
CA ILE A 186 3.83 -4.65 -14.45
C ILE A 186 4.85 -3.56 -14.83
N ASP A 187 5.71 -3.83 -15.81
CA ASP A 187 6.71 -2.87 -16.30
C ASP A 187 6.07 -1.61 -16.89
N GLN A 188 4.93 -1.74 -17.57
CA GLN A 188 4.16 -0.62 -18.11
C GLN A 188 3.56 0.22 -16.97
N LEU A 189 2.89 -0.41 -16.02
CA LEU A 189 2.30 0.26 -14.87
C LEU A 189 3.35 1.04 -14.06
N LEU A 190 4.52 0.44 -13.81
CA LEU A 190 5.62 1.08 -13.08
C LEU A 190 6.22 2.29 -13.82
N ARG A 191 6.11 2.34 -15.15
CA ARG A 191 6.54 3.51 -15.94
C ARG A 191 5.59 4.70 -15.80
N TYR A 192 4.30 4.44 -15.60
CA TYR A 192 3.29 5.49 -15.46
C TYR A 192 3.11 5.99 -14.03
N THR A 193 3.54 5.23 -13.03
CA THR A 193 3.54 5.67 -11.62
C THR A 193 4.64 6.69 -11.37
N THR A 194 4.27 7.98 -11.37
CA THR A 194 5.19 9.10 -11.15
C THR A 194 5.24 9.58 -9.69
N TRP A 195 4.42 9.00 -8.79
CA TRP A 195 4.14 9.59 -7.47
C TRP A 195 4.53 8.74 -6.26
N ARG A 196 4.63 9.39 -5.10
CA ARG A 196 4.85 8.78 -3.78
C ARG A 196 3.53 8.13 -3.30
N ASP A 197 3.57 6.89 -2.84
CA ASP A 197 2.38 6.12 -2.38
C ASP A 197 1.33 5.83 -3.47
N GLY A 198 1.81 5.44 -4.66
CA GLY A 198 0.96 5.05 -5.79
C GLY A 198 0.09 3.85 -5.45
N LYS A 199 -1.22 3.99 -5.59
CA LYS A 199 -2.18 2.89 -5.51
C LYS A 199 -2.52 2.50 -6.93
N THR A 200 -2.30 1.24 -7.26
CA THR A 200 -2.47 0.76 -8.61
C THR A 200 -3.22 -0.55 -8.65
N ALA A 201 -3.75 -0.88 -9.82
CA ALA A 201 -4.36 -2.16 -10.07
C ALA A 201 -3.97 -2.72 -11.44
N ILE A 202 -4.00 -4.04 -11.58
CA ILE A 202 -4.02 -4.71 -12.87
C ILE A 202 -5.27 -5.59 -12.91
N LEU A 203 -6.14 -5.35 -13.88
CA LEU A 203 -7.33 -6.13 -14.13
C LEU A 203 -7.00 -7.16 -15.22
N ILE A 204 -6.90 -8.42 -14.81
CA ILE A 204 -6.61 -9.55 -15.67
C ILE A 204 -7.90 -10.20 -16.13
N PHE A 205 -8.15 -10.15 -17.44
CA PHE A 205 -9.25 -10.83 -18.09
C PHE A 205 -8.80 -12.23 -18.49
N ASN A 206 -9.35 -13.24 -17.85
CA ASN A 206 -9.07 -14.63 -18.14
C ASN A 206 -10.17 -15.23 -19.00
N ARG A 207 -9.83 -15.65 -20.24
CA ARG A 207 -10.75 -16.30 -21.17
C ARG A 207 -10.24 -17.69 -21.52
N GLY A 208 -10.93 -18.72 -21.04
CA GLY A 208 -10.67 -20.11 -21.42
C GLY A 208 -9.44 -20.79 -20.80
N ILE A 209 -8.77 -20.16 -19.82
CA ILE A 209 -7.67 -20.79 -19.07
C ILE A 209 -8.14 -21.05 -17.63
N ASP A 210 -7.67 -22.14 -17.03
CA ASP A 210 -7.95 -22.45 -15.63
C ASP A 210 -7.47 -21.31 -14.71
N THR A 211 -8.37 -20.82 -13.85
CA THR A 211 -8.11 -19.66 -12.98
C THR A 211 -6.95 -19.92 -12.02
N THR A 212 -6.79 -21.15 -11.51
CA THR A 212 -5.67 -21.49 -10.62
C THR A 212 -4.33 -21.34 -11.34
N THR A 213 -4.27 -21.76 -12.60
CA THR A 213 -3.08 -21.60 -13.45
C THR A 213 -2.73 -20.12 -13.65
N VAL A 214 -3.74 -19.28 -13.92
CA VAL A 214 -3.54 -17.82 -14.04
C VAL A 214 -3.07 -17.21 -12.72
N MET A 215 -3.72 -17.54 -11.61
CA MET A 215 -3.39 -17.02 -10.28
C MET A 215 -1.96 -17.39 -9.87
N ASN A 216 -1.54 -18.64 -10.07
CA ASN A 216 -0.18 -19.08 -9.82
C ASN A 216 0.85 -18.36 -10.71
N GLY A 217 0.51 -18.17 -11.99
CA GLY A 217 1.35 -17.43 -12.92
C GLY A 217 1.52 -15.96 -12.52
N ILE A 218 0.46 -15.31 -12.07
CA ILE A 218 0.49 -13.95 -11.54
C ILE A 218 1.41 -13.88 -10.32
N ASP A 219 1.18 -14.72 -9.31
CA ASP A 219 1.92 -14.65 -8.05
C ASP A 219 3.41 -14.92 -8.24
N ALA A 220 3.77 -15.90 -9.07
CA ALA A 220 5.15 -16.17 -9.44
C ALA A 220 5.80 -14.95 -10.12
N GLN A 221 5.16 -14.37 -11.12
CA GLN A 221 5.73 -13.24 -11.87
C GLN A 221 5.86 -11.96 -11.04
N VAL A 222 4.91 -11.68 -10.14
CA VAL A 222 5.06 -10.52 -9.25
C VAL A 222 6.23 -10.74 -8.28
N LYS A 223 6.35 -11.94 -7.68
CA LYS A 223 7.44 -12.24 -6.74
C LYS A 223 8.83 -12.27 -7.37
N GLU A 224 8.93 -12.67 -8.64
CA GLU A 224 10.16 -12.63 -9.43
C GLU A 224 10.55 -11.22 -9.91
N HIS A 225 9.63 -10.25 -9.81
CA HIS A 225 9.87 -8.91 -10.32
C HIS A 225 10.95 -8.17 -9.48
N PRO A 226 11.93 -7.47 -10.09
CA PRO A 226 13.02 -6.80 -9.37
C PRO A 226 12.56 -5.68 -8.41
N ASN A 227 11.33 -5.20 -8.60
CA ASN A 227 10.70 -4.19 -7.76
C ASN A 227 9.82 -4.80 -6.66
N PHE A 228 9.66 -6.11 -6.59
CA PHE A 228 8.89 -6.76 -5.54
C PHE A 228 9.49 -6.50 -4.16
N LYS A 229 8.63 -6.18 -3.18
CA LYS A 229 9.04 -5.98 -1.79
C LYS A 229 8.39 -6.99 -0.85
N ARG A 230 7.07 -7.12 -0.90
CA ARG A 230 6.30 -8.07 -0.08
C ARG A 230 4.91 -8.33 -0.63
N ALA A 231 4.36 -9.49 -0.28
CA ALA A 231 2.93 -9.74 -0.39
C ALA A 231 2.19 -9.14 0.81
N VAL A 232 0.94 -8.73 0.59
CA VAL A 232 0.05 -8.20 1.61
C VAL A 232 -1.14 -9.14 1.72
N SER A 233 -1.49 -9.54 2.94
CA SER A 233 -2.72 -10.30 3.15
C SER A 233 -3.91 -9.45 2.73
N TRP A 234 -4.70 -9.96 1.79
CA TRP A 234 -5.87 -9.29 1.26
C TRP A 234 -6.97 -10.34 1.10
N SER A 235 -8.09 -10.13 1.78
CA SER A 235 -9.14 -11.13 2.02
C SER A 235 -10.10 -11.29 0.83
N HIS A 236 -9.58 -11.46 -0.37
CA HIS A 236 -10.37 -11.65 -1.59
C HIS A 236 -9.82 -12.82 -2.41
N GLU A 237 -10.71 -13.71 -2.83
CA GLU A 237 -10.36 -14.93 -3.56
C GLU A 237 -9.97 -14.66 -5.03
N SER A 238 -10.42 -13.54 -5.59
CA SER A 238 -10.25 -13.19 -7.01
C SER A 238 -8.99 -12.37 -7.30
N GLY A 239 -8.01 -12.33 -6.39
CA GLY A 239 -6.82 -11.54 -6.63
C GLY A 239 -5.77 -11.56 -5.54
N PHE A 240 -4.78 -10.71 -5.72
CA PHE A 240 -3.63 -10.58 -4.83
C PHE A 240 -3.28 -9.13 -4.59
N ARG A 241 -2.65 -8.86 -3.43
CA ARG A 241 -2.08 -7.56 -3.14
C ARG A 241 -0.61 -7.66 -2.81
N TYR A 242 0.14 -6.73 -3.37
CA TYR A 242 1.58 -6.64 -3.22
C TYR A 242 2.01 -5.20 -2.96
N VAL A 243 3.19 -5.08 -2.36
CA VAL A 243 3.93 -3.83 -2.32
C VAL A 243 5.15 -3.96 -3.22
N LEU A 244 5.26 -3.03 -4.15
CA LEU A 244 6.41 -2.90 -5.03
C LEU A 244 7.16 -1.60 -4.70
N ARG A 245 8.41 -1.53 -5.14
CA ARG A 245 9.26 -0.35 -5.11
C ARG A 245 9.08 0.44 -6.41
N ALA A 246 9.08 1.76 -6.34
CA ALA A 246 9.12 2.58 -7.55
C ALA A 246 10.44 2.39 -8.32
N ASN A 247 10.45 2.67 -9.63
CA ASN A 247 11.68 2.61 -10.43
C ASN A 247 12.68 3.71 -10.03
N ASP A 248 12.17 4.88 -9.65
CA ASP A 248 12.98 6.10 -9.57
C ASP A 248 13.51 6.39 -8.15
N ASP A 249 12.99 5.68 -7.14
CA ASP A 249 13.34 5.90 -5.74
C ASP A 249 13.10 4.63 -4.90
N ALA A 250 14.18 4.09 -4.35
CA ALA A 250 14.13 2.85 -3.58
C ALA A 250 13.39 2.97 -2.23
N GLY A 251 13.23 4.20 -1.73
CA GLY A 251 12.46 4.49 -0.52
C GLY A 251 10.96 4.58 -0.75
N ARG A 252 10.49 4.55 -2.02
CA ARG A 252 9.07 4.69 -2.36
C ARG A 252 8.42 3.35 -2.59
N GLU A 253 7.29 3.16 -1.93
CA GLU A 253 6.42 2.00 -2.08
C GLU A 253 5.19 2.36 -2.92
N LEU A 254 4.68 1.36 -3.63
CA LEU A 254 3.40 1.40 -4.32
C LEU A 254 2.62 0.12 -4.02
N PHE A 255 1.30 0.26 -3.87
CA PHE A 255 0.39 -0.86 -3.73
C PHE A 255 -0.06 -1.32 -5.11
N LEU A 256 0.21 -2.58 -5.43
CA LEU A 256 -0.32 -3.24 -6.61
C LEU A 256 -1.38 -4.24 -6.16
N THR A 257 -2.62 -4.05 -6.60
CA THR A 257 -3.67 -5.07 -6.48
C THR A 257 -3.93 -5.69 -7.86
N VAL A 258 -3.77 -7.00 -7.98
CA VAL A 258 -4.08 -7.73 -9.21
C VAL A 258 -5.42 -8.42 -9.02
N LEU A 259 -6.38 -8.14 -9.90
CA LEU A 259 -7.72 -8.72 -9.90
C LEU A 259 -7.89 -9.59 -11.13
N VAL A 260 -8.43 -10.80 -10.97
CA VAL A 260 -8.70 -11.73 -12.06
C VAL A 260 -10.20 -11.83 -12.28
N PHE A 261 -10.62 -11.59 -13.53
CA PHE A 261 -12.01 -11.68 -13.97
C PHE A 261 -12.14 -12.80 -14.99
N HIS A 262 -13.10 -13.69 -14.78
CA HIS A 262 -13.45 -14.67 -15.78
C HIS A 262 -14.29 -13.99 -16.87
N VAL A 263 -13.78 -14.02 -18.10
CA VAL A 263 -14.49 -13.53 -19.27
C VAL A 263 -14.96 -14.74 -20.09
N PRO A 264 -16.26 -14.85 -20.38
CA PRO A 264 -16.80 -15.94 -21.19
C PRO A 264 -16.08 -16.07 -22.54
N ALA A 265 -15.92 -17.31 -22.98
CA ALA A 265 -15.32 -17.68 -24.26
C ALA A 265 -16.38 -17.84 -25.35
#